data_AF-A0A505DD98-F1
#
_entry.id   AF-A0A505DD98-F1
#
_cell.length_a   1.000
_cell.length_b   1.000
_cell.length_c   1.000
_cell.angle_alpha   90.00
_cell.angle_beta   90.00
_cell.angle_gamma   90.00
#
_symmetry.space_group_name_H-M   'P 1'
#
loop_
_entity.id
_entity.type
_entity.pdbx_description
1 polymer ?
#
loop_
_entity_poly.entity_id
_entity_poly.type
_entity_poly.pdbx_seq_one_letter_code
_entity_poly.pdbx_strand_id
1 'polypeptide(L)'
;MRKCWVLPLITLVAATLGGTAAGVAPVLVASDTPLRVMPLGDSITWGVGSSTGNGYRGPLWNKLAADGHPLDFVGSVQNGSMSDPGNEGHSGYRIDQIAALADASLTRYRPDVVTLHIGTNDLRGASEVDTAITRLRLLVNQITADVPDATV
;
A
#
# COMPACT_ATOMS: atom_id res chain seq x y z
N MET A 1 70.95 -33.30 48.39
CA MET A 1 69.64 -33.27 49.09
C MET A 1 69.48 -31.84 49.61
N ARG A 2 68.52 -30.97 49.28
CA ARG A 2 67.21 -31.00 48.60
C ARG A 2 67.11 -29.69 47.77
N LYS A 3 66.53 -29.74 46.58
CA LYS A 3 66.35 -28.59 45.66
C LYS A 3 65.21 -27.69 46.15
N CYS A 4 65.46 -26.39 46.32
CA CYS A 4 64.44 -25.34 46.48
C CYS A 4 63.85 -24.99 45.11
N TRP A 5 62.54 -25.10 44.96
CA TRP A 5 61.80 -24.60 43.80
C TRP A 5 61.00 -23.38 44.22
N VAL A 6 61.23 -22.25 43.56
CA VAL A 6 60.45 -21.03 43.71
C VAL A 6 59.64 -20.89 42.41
N LEU A 7 58.32 -20.91 42.51
CA LEU A 7 57.40 -20.64 41.39
C LEU A 7 56.98 -19.18 41.43
N PRO A 8 57.02 -18.42 40.32
CA PRO A 8 56.44 -17.09 40.27
C PRO A 8 54.95 -17.19 39.89
N LEU A 9 54.11 -16.45 40.63
CA LEU A 9 52.69 -16.25 40.32
C LEU A 9 52.60 -15.22 39.18
N ILE A 10 52.09 -15.62 38.02
CA ILE A 10 51.81 -14.72 36.88
C ILE A 10 50.39 -14.18 37.07
N THR A 11 50.25 -12.86 37.26
CA THR A 11 48.97 -12.16 37.27
C THR A 11 48.51 -11.90 35.83
N LEU A 12 47.35 -12.46 35.46
CA LEU A 12 46.70 -12.24 34.17
C LEU A 12 45.78 -11.02 34.27
N VAL A 13 46.09 -9.94 33.56
CA VAL A 13 45.16 -8.81 33.36
C VAL A 13 44.36 -9.08 32.09
N ALA A 14 43.06 -9.33 32.23
CA ALA A 14 42.14 -9.46 31.12
C ALA A 14 41.70 -8.07 30.63
N ALA A 15 42.09 -7.69 29.42
CA ALA A 15 41.58 -6.51 28.75
C ALA A 15 40.27 -6.85 28.02
N THR A 16 39.16 -6.24 28.45
CA THR A 16 37.86 -6.35 27.76
C THR A 16 37.78 -5.34 26.62
N LEU A 17 37.86 -5.82 25.38
CA LEU A 17 37.55 -5.02 24.18
C LEU A 17 36.03 -4.93 24.03
N GLY A 18 35.46 -3.79 24.43
CA GLY A 18 34.09 -3.43 24.09
C GLY A 18 33.99 -3.04 22.61
N GLY A 19 33.55 -3.96 21.76
CA GLY A 19 33.21 -3.68 20.37
C GLY A 19 31.79 -3.12 20.26
N THR A 20 31.65 -1.83 19.94
CA THR A 20 30.37 -1.26 19.52
C THR A 20 30.08 -1.69 18.09
N ALA A 21 29.23 -2.70 17.92
CA ALA A 21 28.65 -3.02 16.62
C ALA A 21 27.70 -1.88 16.23
N ALA A 22 28.17 -0.95 15.39
CA ALA A 22 27.31 -0.01 14.72
C ALA A 22 26.37 -0.82 13.82
N GLY A 23 25.10 -0.92 14.23
CA GLY A 23 24.06 -1.53 13.41
C GLY A 23 23.94 -0.74 12.12
N VAL A 24 24.35 -1.34 11.01
CA VAL A 24 24.05 -0.81 9.68
C VAL A 24 22.54 -0.93 9.53
N ALA A 25 21.83 0.19 9.66
CA ALA A 25 20.43 0.24 9.29
C ALA A 25 20.31 -0.20 7.82
N PRO A 26 19.35 -1.07 7.47
CA PRO A 26 19.17 -1.44 6.08
C PRO A 26 18.91 -0.15 5.30
N VAL A 27 19.79 0.15 4.35
CA VAL A 27 19.50 1.13 3.32
C VAL A 27 18.37 0.52 2.50
N LEU A 28 17.15 1.04 2.69
CA LEU A 28 16.04 0.79 1.77
C LEU A 28 16.48 1.35 0.43
N VAL A 29 16.98 0.46 -0.43
CA VAL A 29 17.25 0.80 -1.82
C VAL A 29 15.88 1.12 -2.42
N ALA A 30 15.65 2.38 -2.76
CA ALA A 30 14.45 2.76 -3.47
C ALA A 30 14.37 1.92 -4.75
N SER A 31 13.29 1.14 -4.89
CA SER A 31 13.01 0.41 -6.12
C SER A 31 12.83 1.43 -7.23
N ASP A 32 13.51 1.24 -8.36
CA ASP A 32 13.28 2.04 -9.58
C ASP A 32 11.96 1.64 -10.27
N THR A 33 11.29 0.60 -9.77
CA THR A 33 9.95 0.21 -10.21
C THR A 33 8.90 1.06 -9.50
N PRO A 34 8.03 1.76 -10.24
CA PRO A 34 6.95 2.53 -9.63
C PRO A 34 5.99 1.67 -8.82
N LEU A 35 5.58 2.18 -7.67
CA LEU A 35 4.48 1.64 -6.88
C LEU A 35 3.18 1.86 -7.66
N ARG A 36 2.51 0.78 -8.05
CA ARG A 36 1.26 0.83 -8.81
C ARG A 36 0.09 0.87 -7.84
N VAL A 37 -0.58 2.00 -7.76
CA VAL A 37 -1.75 2.19 -6.90
C VAL A 37 -2.99 2.24 -7.78
N MET A 38 -4.00 1.42 -7.49
CA MET A 38 -5.31 1.50 -8.12
C MET A 38 -6.33 2.15 -7.18
N PRO A 39 -6.71 3.41 -7.42
CA PRO A 39 -7.88 3.99 -6.78
C PRO A 39 -9.15 3.36 -7.34
N LEU A 40 -9.79 2.45 -6.60
CA LEU A 40 -10.99 1.72 -7.01
C LEU A 40 -12.21 2.24 -6.24
N GLY A 41 -13.30 2.57 -6.93
CA GLY A 41 -14.48 3.04 -6.22
C GLY A 41 -15.55 3.71 -7.07
N ASP A 42 -16.34 4.57 -6.43
CA ASP A 42 -17.43 5.30 -7.09
C ASP A 42 -17.03 6.73 -7.50
N SER A 43 -18.02 7.64 -7.55
CA SER A 43 -17.86 9.07 -7.85
C SER A 43 -16.87 9.78 -6.93
N ILE A 44 -16.70 9.32 -5.68
CA ILE A 44 -15.75 9.90 -4.74
C ILE A 44 -14.32 9.63 -5.22
N THR A 45 -14.05 8.40 -5.68
CA THR A 45 -12.77 8.03 -6.29
C THR A 45 -12.57 8.69 -7.66
N TRP A 46 -13.63 8.78 -8.48
CA TRP A 46 -13.59 9.55 -9.74
C TRP A 46 -13.16 11.00 -9.49
N GLY A 47 -13.61 11.59 -8.39
CA GLY A 47 -13.32 12.97 -7.99
C GLY A 47 -14.47 13.96 -8.25
N VAL A 48 -15.71 13.47 -8.29
CA VAL A 48 -16.90 14.33 -8.42
C VAL A 48 -17.00 15.29 -7.23
N GLY A 49 -17.30 16.56 -7.52
CA GLY A 49 -17.36 17.63 -6.51
C GLY A 49 -16.00 18.27 -6.18
N SER A 50 -14.89 17.68 -6.64
CA SER A 50 -13.57 18.31 -6.56
C SER A 50 -13.42 19.37 -7.64
N SER A 51 -13.01 20.59 -7.29
CA SER A 51 -12.75 21.67 -8.27
C SER A 51 -11.67 21.32 -9.29
N THR A 52 -10.74 20.44 -8.92
CA THR A 52 -9.67 19.92 -9.79
C THR A 52 -9.99 18.58 -10.43
N GLY A 53 -11.11 17.93 -10.06
CA GLY A 53 -11.40 16.54 -10.43
C GLY A 53 -10.48 15.48 -9.77
N ASN A 54 -9.52 15.87 -8.93
CA ASN A 54 -8.58 14.91 -8.31
C ASN A 54 -9.19 14.15 -7.13
N GLY A 55 -10.19 14.71 -6.44
CA GLY A 55 -10.70 14.12 -5.19
C GLY A 55 -9.58 13.92 -4.16
N TYR A 56 -9.64 12.79 -3.43
CA TYR A 56 -8.59 12.44 -2.46
C TYR A 56 -7.27 12.00 -3.13
N ARG A 57 -7.31 11.63 -4.42
CA ARG A 57 -6.14 11.11 -5.15
C ARG A 57 -5.02 12.16 -5.24
N GLY A 58 -5.37 13.44 -5.36
CA GLY A 58 -4.39 14.54 -5.41
C GLY A 58 -3.55 14.65 -4.13
N PRO A 59 -4.16 14.83 -2.94
CA PRO A 59 -3.44 14.82 -1.68
C PRO A 59 -2.64 13.53 -1.41
N LEU A 60 -3.19 12.36 -1.80
CA LEU A 60 -2.50 11.08 -1.67
C LEU A 60 -1.22 11.04 -2.53
N TRP A 61 -1.34 11.39 -3.81
CA TRP A 61 -0.22 11.49 -4.74
C TRP A 61 0.89 12.40 -4.21
N ASN A 62 0.52 13.59 -3.75
CA ASN A 62 1.50 14.56 -3.25
C ASN A 62 2.28 14.02 -2.04
N LYS A 63 1.63 13.26 -1.15
CA LYS A 63 2.29 12.63 0.00
C LYS A 63 3.26 11.53 -0.45
N LEU A 64 2.79 10.62 -1.29
CA LEU A 64 3.60 9.50 -1.78
C LEU A 64 4.81 9.97 -2.63
N ALA A 65 4.60 10.96 -3.49
CA ALA A 65 5.67 11.56 -4.29
C ALA A 65 6.69 12.31 -3.43
N ALA A 66 6.26 12.96 -2.35
CA ALA A 66 7.16 13.64 -1.41
C ALA A 66 8.07 12.67 -0.64
N ASP A 67 7.62 11.43 -0.42
CA ASP A 67 8.43 10.37 0.20
C ASP A 67 9.49 9.79 -0.76
N GLY A 68 9.52 10.23 -2.02
CA GLY A 68 10.58 9.92 -2.99
C GLY A 68 10.43 8.59 -3.70
N HIS A 69 9.27 7.93 -3.59
CA HIS A 69 8.99 6.69 -4.31
C HIS A 69 8.46 6.98 -5.72
N PRO A 70 8.96 6.29 -6.77
CA PRO A 70 8.31 6.34 -8.07
C PRO A 70 6.88 5.78 -7.93
N LEU A 71 5.91 6.45 -8.55
CA LEU A 71 4.47 6.20 -8.34
C LEU A 71 3.75 6.15 -9.68
N ASP A 72 2.79 5.23 -9.80
CA ASP A 72 1.93 5.06 -10.96
C ASP A 72 0.49 4.80 -10.48
N PHE A 73 -0.42 5.72 -10.77
CA PHE A 73 -1.84 5.53 -10.52
C PHE A 73 -2.47 4.82 -11.71
N VAL A 74 -2.93 3.59 -11.50
CA VAL A 74 -3.42 2.71 -12.56
C VAL A 74 -4.94 2.58 -12.57
N GLY A 75 -5.50 2.46 -13.77
CA GLY A 75 -6.92 2.20 -14.00
C GLY A 75 -7.39 2.63 -15.39
N SER A 76 -8.64 2.34 -15.70
CA SER A 76 -9.27 2.61 -17.00
C SER A 76 -9.75 4.05 -17.16
N VAL A 77 -9.94 4.75 -16.05
CA VAL A 77 -10.44 6.13 -16.01
C VAL A 77 -9.27 7.10 -15.89
N GLN A 78 -9.35 8.18 -16.65
CA GLN A 78 -8.43 9.31 -16.58
C GLN A 78 -9.23 10.56 -16.21
N ASN A 79 -9.09 11.04 -14.98
CA ASN A 79 -9.78 12.25 -14.53
C ASN A 79 -8.99 13.03 -13.47
N GLY A 80 -8.95 14.35 -13.62
CA GLY A 80 -8.27 15.26 -12.71
C GLY A 80 -7.18 16.09 -13.41
N SER A 81 -6.69 17.12 -12.73
CA SER A 81 -5.62 18.01 -13.20
C SER A 81 -4.23 17.65 -12.66
N MET A 82 -4.11 16.55 -11.91
CA MET A 82 -2.82 16.05 -11.40
C MET A 82 -1.97 15.42 -12.51
N SER A 83 -0.67 15.22 -12.23
CA SER A 83 0.29 14.67 -13.20
C SER A 83 -0.07 13.27 -13.68
N ASP A 84 -0.67 12.46 -12.80
CA ASP A 84 -1.14 11.12 -13.13
C ASP A 84 -2.59 10.93 -12.67
N PRO A 85 -3.56 11.15 -13.57
CA PRO A 85 -4.97 11.12 -13.23
C PRO A 85 -5.59 9.70 -13.30
N GLY A 86 -4.79 8.65 -13.45
CA GLY A 86 -5.27 7.28 -13.56
C GLY A 86 -6.08 6.85 -12.34
N ASN A 87 -7.21 6.18 -12.58
CA ASN A 87 -8.05 5.61 -11.53
C ASN A 87 -9.06 4.60 -12.10
N GLU A 88 -9.74 3.89 -11.20
CA GLU A 88 -10.84 2.97 -11.47
C GLU A 88 -12.08 3.41 -10.68
N GLY A 89 -12.31 4.72 -10.59
CA GLY A 89 -13.53 5.29 -10.02
C GLY A 89 -14.65 5.31 -11.04
N HIS A 90 -15.86 4.88 -10.68
CA HIS A 90 -17.03 4.83 -11.59
C HIS A 90 -18.23 5.52 -10.95
N SER A 91 -18.58 6.71 -11.45
CA SER A 91 -19.63 7.53 -10.83
C SER A 91 -21.00 6.84 -10.81
N GLY A 92 -21.62 6.79 -9.64
CA GLY A 92 -22.93 6.17 -9.43
C GLY A 92 -22.91 4.65 -9.23
N TYR A 93 -21.74 4.01 -9.30
CA TYR A 93 -21.64 2.56 -9.15
C TYR A 93 -21.80 2.13 -7.70
N ARG A 94 -22.45 0.99 -7.52
CA ARG A 94 -22.52 0.22 -6.27
C ARG A 94 -21.41 -0.81 -6.17
N ILE A 95 -21.31 -1.47 -5.03
CA ILE A 95 -20.33 -2.53 -4.76
C ILE A 95 -20.43 -3.66 -5.78
N ASP A 96 -21.64 -4.14 -6.11
CA ASP A 96 -21.85 -5.24 -7.06
C ASP A 96 -21.38 -4.88 -8.48
N GLN A 97 -21.56 -3.62 -8.88
CA GLN A 97 -21.13 -3.14 -10.20
C GLN A 97 -19.61 -2.96 -10.28
N ILE A 98 -18.96 -2.54 -9.18
CA ILE A 98 -17.50 -2.53 -9.10
C ILE A 98 -16.93 -3.95 -9.11
N ALA A 99 -17.55 -4.88 -8.36
CA ALA A 99 -17.14 -6.28 -8.35
C ALA A 99 -17.19 -6.92 -9.75
N ALA A 100 -18.17 -6.53 -10.57
CA ALA A 100 -18.28 -7.00 -11.95
C ALA A 100 -17.16 -6.50 -12.89
N LEU A 101 -16.44 -5.44 -12.52
CA LEU A 101 -15.31 -4.91 -13.28
C LEU A 101 -13.95 -5.34 -12.72
N ALA A 102 -13.90 -5.72 -11.45
CA ALA A 102 -12.67 -5.93 -10.70
C ALA A 102 -11.72 -6.92 -11.38
N ASP A 103 -12.18 -8.11 -11.79
CA ASP A 103 -11.33 -9.13 -12.41
C ASP A 103 -10.55 -8.57 -13.62
N ALA A 104 -11.26 -7.88 -14.51
CA ALA A 104 -10.70 -7.34 -15.74
C ALA A 104 -9.71 -6.20 -15.45
N SER A 105 -10.06 -5.30 -14.54
CA SER A 105 -9.21 -4.17 -14.16
C SER A 105 -7.97 -4.65 -13.41
N LEU A 106 -8.10 -5.53 -12.43
CA LEU A 106 -6.98 -6.09 -11.66
C LEU A 106 -6.03 -6.90 -12.55
N THR A 107 -6.57 -7.71 -13.46
CA THR A 107 -5.75 -8.47 -14.43
C THR A 107 -4.97 -7.55 -15.36
N ARG A 108 -5.61 -6.48 -15.85
CA ARG A 108 -4.99 -5.55 -16.79
C ARG A 108 -3.95 -4.65 -16.14
N TYR A 109 -4.30 -4.09 -14.99
CA TYR A 109 -3.53 -3.01 -14.36
C TYR A 109 -2.66 -3.47 -13.21
N ARG A 110 -2.75 -4.75 -12.79
CA ARG A 110 -1.82 -5.43 -11.86
C ARG A 110 -1.26 -4.51 -10.77
N PRO A 111 -2.13 -3.91 -9.92
CA PRO A 111 -1.70 -2.98 -8.89
C PRO A 111 -0.94 -3.69 -7.76
N ASP A 112 -0.05 -2.95 -7.10
CA ASP A 112 0.60 -3.34 -5.85
C ASP A 112 -0.24 -2.91 -4.63
N VAL A 113 -1.02 -1.83 -4.78
CA VAL A 113 -1.93 -1.32 -3.75
C VAL A 113 -3.28 -0.98 -4.37
N VAL A 114 -4.37 -1.37 -3.72
CA VAL A 114 -5.73 -0.98 -4.11
C VAL A 114 -6.33 -0.12 -3.01
N THR A 115 -6.65 1.14 -3.28
CA THR A 115 -7.43 1.94 -2.34
C THR A 115 -8.90 1.82 -2.69
N LEU A 116 -9.64 1.01 -1.92
CA LEU A 116 -11.06 0.76 -2.15
C LEU A 116 -11.94 1.76 -1.39
N HIS A 117 -12.70 2.59 -2.13
CA HIS A 117 -13.73 3.44 -1.54
C HIS A 117 -15.06 3.33 -2.30
N ILE A 118 -15.96 2.52 -1.76
CA ILE A 118 -17.24 2.15 -2.39
C ILE A 118 -18.33 1.94 -1.33
N GLY A 119 -19.58 1.89 -1.77
CA GLY A 119 -20.74 1.56 -0.93
C GLY A 119 -21.68 2.73 -0.66
N THR A 120 -21.28 3.98 -0.97
CA THR A 120 -22.15 5.15 -0.80
C THR A 120 -23.47 5.01 -1.58
N ASN A 121 -23.41 4.42 -2.78
CA ASN A 121 -24.57 4.21 -3.62
C ASN A 121 -25.44 3.02 -3.16
N ASP A 122 -24.87 2.02 -2.46
CA ASP A 122 -25.62 0.91 -1.86
C ASP A 122 -26.48 1.37 -0.66
N LEU A 123 -26.19 2.52 -0.07
CA LEU A 123 -26.92 3.04 1.09
C LEU A 123 -28.09 3.96 0.72
N ARG A 124 -28.40 4.12 -0.58
CA ARG A 124 -29.48 5.01 -1.05
C ARG A 124 -30.87 4.37 -0.96
N GLY A 125 -30.99 3.05 -1.07
CA GLY A 125 -32.27 2.32 -1.01
C GLY A 125 -32.31 1.27 0.10
N ALA A 126 -33.48 1.11 0.73
CA ALA A 126 -33.65 0.23 1.89
C ALA A 126 -33.27 -1.24 1.63
N SER A 127 -33.54 -1.76 0.43
CA SER A 127 -33.23 -3.15 0.04
C SER A 127 -31.73 -3.41 -0.19
N GLU A 128 -30.93 -2.36 -0.33
CA GLU A 128 -29.52 -2.46 -0.70
C GLU A 128 -28.62 -2.46 0.54
N VAL A 129 -29.03 -1.72 1.59
CA VAL A 129 -28.34 -1.59 2.88
C VAL A 129 -28.04 -2.95 3.51
N ASP A 130 -29.03 -3.83 3.59
CA ASP A 130 -28.90 -5.14 4.27
C ASP A 130 -27.84 -6.04 3.62
N THR A 131 -27.56 -5.83 2.33
CA THR A 131 -26.60 -6.65 1.57
C THR A 131 -25.25 -5.98 1.38
N ALA A 132 -25.12 -4.68 1.67
CA ALA A 132 -23.93 -3.89 1.38
C ALA A 132 -22.68 -4.45 2.07
N ILE A 133 -22.77 -4.80 3.36
CA ILE A 133 -21.63 -5.36 4.12
C ILE A 133 -21.18 -6.70 3.52
N THR A 134 -22.12 -7.57 3.15
CA THR A 134 -21.82 -8.85 2.53
C THR A 134 -21.13 -8.67 1.19
N ARG A 135 -21.65 -7.76 0.34
CA ARG A 135 -21.03 -7.44 -0.96
C ARG A 135 -19.63 -6.86 -0.79
N LEU A 136 -19.42 -5.96 0.17
CA LEU A 136 -18.11 -5.36 0.42
C LEU A 136 -17.10 -6.43 0.85
N ARG A 137 -17.48 -7.34 1.75
CA ARG A 137 -16.63 -8.46 2.15
C ARG A 137 -16.25 -9.34 0.96
N LEU A 138 -17.22 -9.66 0.10
CA LEU A 138 -16.97 -10.48 -1.09
C LEU A 138 -16.02 -9.77 -2.07
N LEU A 139 -16.19 -8.46 -2.27
CA LEU A 139 -15.31 -7.67 -3.12
C LEU A 139 -13.87 -7.63 -2.57
N VAL A 140 -13.68 -7.42 -1.26
CA VAL A 140 -12.34 -7.46 -0.66
C VAL A 140 -11.70 -8.84 -0.87
N ASN A 141 -12.45 -9.92 -0.61
CA ASN A 141 -11.95 -11.28 -0.84
C ASN A 141 -11.56 -11.53 -2.31
N GLN A 142 -12.39 -11.05 -3.25
CA GLN A 142 -12.12 -11.13 -4.69
C GLN A 142 -10.83 -10.41 -5.05
N ILE A 143 -10.66 -9.15 -4.62
CA ILE A 143 -9.43 -8.38 -4.88
C ILE A 143 -8.20 -9.13 -4.33
N THR A 144 -8.26 -9.60 -3.09
CA THR A 144 -7.13 -10.35 -2.48
C THR A 144 -6.87 -11.70 -3.14
N ALA A 145 -7.85 -12.28 -3.84
CA ALA A 145 -7.65 -13.52 -4.59
C ALA A 145 -7.03 -13.26 -5.97
N ASP A 146 -7.44 -12.19 -6.65
CA ASP A 146 -6.99 -11.86 -8.01
C ASP A 146 -5.57 -11.26 -8.02
N VAL A 147 -5.25 -10.48 -6.99
CA VAL A 147 -3.94 -9.85 -6.78
C VAL A 147 -3.40 -10.17 -5.38
N PRO A 148 -2.96 -11.42 -5.13
CA PRO A 148 -2.59 -11.89 -3.79
C PRO A 148 -1.35 -11.20 -3.20
N ASP A 149 -0.54 -10.57 -4.05
CA ASP A 149 0.64 -9.81 -3.64
C ASP A 149 0.32 -8.32 -3.34
N ALA A 150 -0.90 -7.87 -3.64
CA ALA A 150 -1.32 -6.50 -3.43
C ALA A 150 -1.81 -6.24 -1.99
N THR A 151 -1.62 -5.01 -1.53
CA THR A 151 -2.26 -4.51 -0.29
C THR A 151 -3.61 -3.85 -0.63
N VAL A 152 -4.65 -4.12 0.15
CA VAL A 152 -6.02 -3.54 0.00
C VAL A 152 -6.44 -2.85 1.29
#